data_AF-A0A378AGS2-F1
#
_entry.id   AF-A0A378AGS2-F1
#
_cell.length_a   1.000
_cell.length_b   1.000
_cell.length_c   1.000
_cell.angle_alpha   90.00
_cell.angle_beta   90.00
_cell.angle_gamma   90.00
#
_symmetry.space_group_name_H-M   'P 1'
#
loop_
_entity.id
_entity.type
_entity.pdbx_description
1 polymer ?
#
loop_
_entity_poly.entity_id
_entity_poly.type
_entity_poly.pdbx_seq_one_letter_code
_entity_poly.pdbx_strand_id
1 'polypeptide(L)'
;MIEKISECQKLAFVPRGGKAQDLTQPQHINTMLYEAETFARLVETQDVDHPGLAVSRITAKLSSEIRRQTGVIFPADTQPLA
;
A
#
# COMPACT_ATOMS: atom_id res chain seq x y z
N MET A 1 -18.04 -4.25 0.63
CA MET A 1 -17.41 -3.68 1.83
C MET A 1 -16.17 -4.48 2.13
N ILE A 2 -15.04 -3.79 2.35
CA ILE A 2 -13.81 -4.40 2.82
C ILE A 2 -13.56 -3.84 4.22
N GLU A 3 -13.52 -4.71 5.21
CA GLU A 3 -13.21 -4.33 6.59
C GLU A 3 -11.70 -4.34 6.78
N LYS A 4 -11.16 -3.27 7.40
CA LYS A 4 -9.71 -3.04 7.56
C LYS A 4 -8.96 -3.32 6.26
N ILE A 5 -9.15 -2.44 5.27
CA ILE A 5 -8.67 -2.64 3.90
C ILE A 5 -7.19 -3.05 3.79
N SER A 6 -6.33 -2.57 4.69
CA SER A 6 -4.90 -2.92 4.74
C SER A 6 -4.64 -4.41 5.05
N GLU A 7 -5.55 -5.06 5.77
CA GLU A 7 -5.43 -6.46 6.20
C GLU A 7 -6.53 -7.34 5.58
N CYS A 8 -7.48 -6.72 4.87
CA CYS A 8 -8.65 -7.35 4.26
C CYS A 8 -9.35 -8.37 5.18
N GLN A 9 -9.57 -8.00 6.44
CA GLN A 9 -10.09 -8.94 7.46
C GLN A 9 -11.47 -9.51 7.10
N LYS A 10 -12.27 -8.76 6.36
CA LYS A 10 -13.57 -9.21 5.86
C LYS A 10 -13.87 -8.64 4.49
N LEU A 11 -14.44 -9.46 3.61
CA LEU A 11 -14.95 -9.04 2.31
C LEU A 11 -16.42 -9.40 2.20
N ALA A 12 -17.27 -8.39 1.99
CA ALA A 12 -18.69 -8.61 1.77
C ALA A 12 -19.17 -7.94 0.47
N PHE A 13 -19.93 -8.66 -0.35
CA PHE A 13 -20.63 -8.09 -1.50
C PHE A 13 -22.07 -7.76 -1.13
N VAL A 14 -22.50 -6.52 -1.34
CA VAL A 14 -23.84 -6.05 -0.99
C VAL A 14 -24.55 -5.57 -2.26
N PRO A 15 -25.34 -6.43 -2.93
CA PRO A 15 -26.12 -6.03 -4.09
C PRO A 15 -27.25 -5.07 -3.69
N ARG A 16 -27.63 -4.15 -4.59
CA ARG A 16 -28.72 -3.19 -4.32
C ARG A 16 -30.03 -3.95 -4.10
N GLY A 17 -30.66 -3.72 -2.94
CA GLY A 17 -31.91 -4.38 -2.55
C GLY A 17 -31.78 -5.86 -2.17
N GLY A 18 -30.57 -6.41 -2.13
CA GLY A 18 -30.31 -7.81 -1.77
C GLY A 18 -29.60 -7.96 -0.42
N LYS A 19 -29.41 -9.22 -0.01
CA LYS A 19 -28.66 -9.56 1.21
C LYS A 19 -27.16 -9.50 0.97
N ALA A 20 -26.42 -9.11 2.01
CA ALA A 20 -24.96 -9.18 2.01
C ALA A 20 -24.48 -10.62 1.83
N GLN A 21 -23.49 -10.82 0.96
CA GLN A 21 -22.81 -12.08 0.71
C GLN A 21 -21.41 -12.00 1.30
N ASP A 22 -21.04 -12.97 2.14
CA ASP A 22 -19.69 -13.07 2.68
C ASP A 22 -18.77 -13.74 1.66
N LEU A 23 -17.72 -13.03 1.25
CA LEU A 23 -16.71 -13.48 0.31
C LEU A 23 -15.32 -13.60 0.98
N THR A 24 -15.28 -13.52 2.31
CA THR A 24 -14.04 -13.54 3.09
C THR A 24 -13.28 -14.84 2.85
N GLN A 25 -11.98 -14.71 2.60
CA GLN A 25 -11.04 -15.82 2.51
C GLN A 25 -10.17 -15.87 3.77
N PRO A 26 -9.63 -17.04 4.15
CA PRO A 26 -8.66 -17.15 5.24
C PRO A 26 -7.52 -16.14 5.06
N GLN A 27 -7.28 -15.34 6.09
CA GLN A 27 -6.16 -14.39 6.13
C GLN A 27 -5.04 -14.94 7.00
N HIS A 28 -3.80 -14.61 6.64
CA HIS A 28 -2.66 -14.93 7.49
C HIS A 28 -2.64 -14.04 8.74
N ILE A 29 -2.18 -14.61 9.86
CA ILE A 29 -2.08 -13.90 11.15
C ILE A 29 -1.03 -12.78 11.06
N ASN A 30 0.01 -12.96 10.25
CA ASN A 30 1.05 -11.97 10.07
C ASN A 30 0.71 -11.05 8.89
N THR A 31 0.44 -9.78 9.18
CA THR A 31 0.08 -8.74 8.21
C THR A 31 1.19 -8.43 7.21
N MET A 32 2.45 -8.79 7.52
CA MET A 32 3.61 -8.53 6.66
C MET A 32 4.09 -9.75 5.87
N LEU A 33 3.38 -10.89 5.93
CA LEU A 33 3.84 -12.13 5.28
C LEU A 33 4.11 -11.93 3.78
N TYR A 34 3.14 -11.37 3.06
CA TYR A 34 3.24 -11.22 1.59
C TYR A 34 4.35 -10.25 1.17
N GLU A 35 4.58 -9.19 1.95
CA GLU A 35 5.66 -8.24 1.70
C GLU A 35 7.02 -8.92 1.91
N ALA A 36 7.16 -9.68 3.00
CA ALA A 36 8.39 -10.41 3.30
C ALA A 36 8.71 -11.47 2.24
N GLU A 37 7.72 -12.25 1.79
CA GLU A 37 7.89 -13.22 0.70
C GLU A 37 8.31 -12.53 -0.61
N THR A 38 7.70 -11.38 -0.91
CA THR A 38 8.07 -10.60 -2.11
C THR A 38 9.49 -10.09 -2.01
N PHE A 39 9.92 -9.55 -0.86
CA PHE A 39 11.28 -9.06 -0.67
C PHE A 39 12.31 -10.17 -0.71
N ALA A 40 12.06 -11.32 -0.07
CA ALA A 40 12.93 -12.48 -0.12
C ALA A 40 13.16 -12.91 -1.58
N ARG A 41 12.08 -13.05 -2.36
CA ARG A 41 12.15 -13.39 -3.78
C ARG A 41 12.99 -12.39 -4.58
N LEU A 42 12.77 -11.07 -4.41
CA LEU A 42 13.51 -10.04 -5.14
C LEU A 42 15.02 -10.07 -4.81
N VAL A 43 15.37 -10.32 -3.56
CA VAL A 43 16.77 -10.46 -3.12
C VAL A 43 17.41 -11.71 -3.72
N GLU A 44 16.72 -12.86 -3.65
CA GLU A 44 17.19 -14.12 -4.22
C GLU A 44 17.41 -14.04 -5.73
N THR A 45 16.52 -13.36 -6.46
CA THR A 45 16.63 -13.19 -7.90
C THR A 45 17.46 -11.98 -8.31
N GLN A 46 17.94 -11.18 -7.35
CA GLN A 46 18.62 -9.90 -7.57
C GLN A 46 17.85 -8.95 -8.49
N ASP A 47 16.51 -8.99 -8.42
CA ASP A 47 15.65 -8.19 -9.27
C ASP A 47 15.46 -6.80 -8.67
N VAL A 48 16.19 -5.85 -9.25
CA VAL A 48 16.17 -4.44 -8.84
C VAL A 48 15.22 -3.59 -9.67
N ASP A 49 14.71 -4.08 -10.80
CA ASP A 49 13.79 -3.34 -11.69
C ASP A 49 12.37 -3.91 -11.58
N HIS A 50 11.76 -3.67 -10.42
CA HIS A 50 10.46 -4.22 -10.08
C HIS A 50 9.40 -3.11 -9.96
N PRO A 51 8.09 -3.45 -10.12
CA PRO A 51 7.00 -2.47 -10.09
C PRO A 51 6.91 -1.62 -8.80
N GLY A 52 7.45 -2.13 -7.69
CA GLY A 52 7.51 -1.41 -6.40
C GLY A 52 8.28 -0.09 -6.47
N LEU A 53 9.24 0.06 -7.39
CA LEU A 53 9.95 1.32 -7.61
C LEU A 53 9.02 2.41 -8.15
N ALA A 54 8.18 2.07 -9.14
CA ALA A 54 7.24 3.01 -9.72
C ALA A 54 6.21 3.46 -8.68
N VAL A 55 5.66 2.52 -7.90
CA VAL A 55 4.74 2.81 -6.79
C VAL A 55 5.40 3.73 -5.76
N SER A 56 6.64 3.43 -5.36
CA SER A 56 7.39 4.25 -4.39
C SER A 56 7.57 5.69 -4.88
N ARG A 57 7.96 5.89 -6.15
CA ARG A 57 8.12 7.23 -6.75
C ARG A 57 6.80 8.00 -6.81
N ILE A 58 5.72 7.34 -7.21
CA ILE A 58 4.38 7.95 -7.28
C ILE A 58 3.91 8.38 -5.88
N THR A 59 4.01 7.48 -4.90
CA THR A 59 3.64 7.76 -3.51
C THR A 59 4.46 8.90 -2.93
N ALA A 60 5.78 8.93 -3.16
CA ALA A 60 6.63 10.03 -2.72
C ALA A 60 6.22 11.36 -3.35
N LYS A 61 5.96 11.38 -4.67
CA LYS A 61 5.49 12.59 -5.38
C LYS A 61 4.16 13.08 -4.82
N LEU A 62 3.20 12.17 -4.62
CA LEU A 62 1.88 12.50 -4.09
C LEU A 62 1.97 13.03 -2.65
N SER A 63 2.76 12.38 -1.80
CA SER A 63 2.99 12.82 -0.42
C SER A 63 3.59 14.24 -0.37
N SER A 64 4.61 14.52 -1.17
CA SER A 64 5.19 15.86 -1.28
C SER A 64 4.20 16.91 -1.80
N GLU A 65 3.37 16.55 -2.78
CA GLU A 65 2.32 17.42 -3.30
C GLU A 65 1.28 17.79 -2.24
N ILE A 66 0.74 16.78 -1.54
CA ILE A 66 -0.26 16.96 -0.48
C ILE A 66 0.31 17.85 0.62
N ARG A 67 1.54 17.60 1.04
CA ARG A 67 2.24 18.40 2.05
C ARG A 67 2.37 19.87 1.62
N ARG A 68 2.76 20.12 0.36
CA ARG A 68 2.83 21.48 -0.19
C ARG A 68 1.46 22.16 -0.18
N GLN A 69 0.40 21.47 -0.59
CA GLN A 69 -0.97 22.03 -0.63
C GLN A 69 -1.55 22.29 0.76
N THR A 70 -1.16 21.50 1.77
CA THR A 70 -1.68 21.60 3.15
C THR A 70 -0.80 22.43 4.07
N GLY A 71 0.36 22.92 3.60
CA GLY A 71 1.30 23.73 4.38
C GLY A 71 2.17 22.94 5.36
N VAL A 72 2.28 21.61 5.20
CA VAL A 72 3.14 20.76 6.04
C VAL A 72 4.58 20.78 5.50
N ILE A 73 5.47 21.48 6.20
CA ILE A 73 6.87 21.67 5.79
C ILE A 73 7.82 20.89 6.71
N PHE A 74 8.75 20.14 6.13
CA PHE A 74 9.87 19.51 6.84
C PHE A 74 11.19 20.21 6.47
N PRO A 75 12.22 20.15 7.33
CA PRO A 75 13.53 20.75 7.03
C PRO A 75 14.16 20.30 5.71
N ALA A 76 13.89 19.06 5.28
CA ALA A 76 14.43 18.52 4.03
C ALA A 76 13.83 19.18 2.77
N ASP A 77 12.67 19.84 2.84
CA ASP A 77 12.06 20.46 1.66
C ASP A 77 12.77 21.76 1.23
N THR A 78 13.52 22.38 2.15
CA THR A 78 14.25 23.64 1.91
C THR A 78 15.74 23.44 1.69
N GLN A 79 16.22 22.20 1.83
CA GLN A 79 17.61 21.86 1.53
C GLN A 79 17.81 21.79 0.01
N PRO A 80 18.94 22.32 -0.51
CA PRO A 80 19.33 22.10 -1.90
C PRO A 80 19.47 20.60 -2.16
N LEU A 81 19.03 20.13 -3.34
CA LEU A 81 19.33 18.78 -3.79
C LEU A 81 20.85 18.62 -3.89
N ALA A 82 21.39 17.61 -3.19
CA ALA A 82 22.80 17.22 -3.29
C ALA A 82 23.11 16.56 -4.64
#